data_AF-A0A8H6DPT7-F1
#
_entry.id   AF-A0A8H6DPT7-F1
#
_cell.length_a   1.000
_cell.length_b   1.000
_cell.length_c   1.000
_cell.angle_alpha   90.00
_cell.angle_beta   90.00
_cell.angle_gamma   90.00
#
_symmetry.space_group_name_H-M   'P 1'
#
loop_
_entity.id
_entity.type
_entity.pdbx_description
1 polymer ?
#
loop_
_entity_poly.entity_id
_entity_poly.type
_entity_poly.pdbx_seq_one_letter_code
_entity_poly.pdbx_strand_id
1 'polypeptide(L)'
;MHMAEILPHPSRLRLFIAALREKNPEVRQKMVKQLIHGHRSICDLPVVYFTPDMMDAYPDAKIVLNQRPDPEVWAKSAEESFWFFFSPWFYWVGLLWSSDRMWYTLNMESIKLGKEKYGSAEIFSAEMYNKYNEEVLAEAKKRNREVLQFKAEDGWEPLCKFLGKDVPSEPFPRLNEKKTFQIVKYVFIAKGVLSWVALSGVTWGLWRVASWYM
;
A
#
# COMPACT_ATOMS: atom_id res chain seq x y z
N MET A 1 9.99 0.90 -6.17
CA MET A 1 8.78 0.09 -6.03
C MET A 1 7.71 0.89 -5.32
N HIS A 2 6.48 0.76 -5.79
CA HIS A 2 5.27 1.41 -5.28
C HIS A 2 4.11 0.40 -5.29
N MET A 3 3.00 0.65 -4.57
CA MET A 3 1.82 -0.25 -4.55
C MET A 3 1.30 -0.62 -5.94
N ALA A 4 1.39 0.30 -6.91
CA ALA A 4 0.93 0.09 -8.28
C ALA A 4 1.66 -1.07 -8.99
N GLU A 5 2.87 -1.40 -8.54
CA GLU A 5 3.66 -2.52 -9.05
C GLU A 5 3.39 -3.83 -8.28
N ILE A 6 2.64 -3.79 -7.17
CA ILE A 6 2.36 -4.97 -6.34
C ILE A 6 0.93 -5.45 -6.56
N LEU A 7 -0.04 -4.56 -6.39
CA LEU A 7 -1.46 -4.89 -6.31
C LEU A 7 -2.03 -5.58 -7.56
N PRO A 8 -1.60 -5.26 -8.79
CA PRO A 8 -2.09 -5.97 -9.98
C PRO A 8 -1.56 -7.41 -10.11
N HIS A 9 -0.56 -7.82 -9.32
CA HIS A 9 0.16 -9.07 -9.52
C HIS A 9 -0.06 -10.05 -8.34
N PRO A 10 -0.88 -11.11 -8.51
CA PRO A 10 -1.14 -12.09 -7.45
C PRO A 10 0.11 -12.75 -6.87
N SER A 11 1.17 -12.97 -7.68
CA SER A 11 2.43 -13.53 -7.19
C SER A 11 3.14 -12.59 -6.21
N ARG A 12 3.17 -11.28 -6.49
CA ARG A 12 3.76 -10.26 -5.60
C ARG A 12 2.92 -10.10 -4.33
N LEU A 13 1.60 -10.06 -4.46
CA LEU A 13 0.69 -10.04 -3.30
C LEU A 13 0.87 -11.27 -2.40
N ARG A 14 1.09 -12.47 -2.97
CA ARG A 14 1.29 -13.71 -2.19
C ARG A 14 2.54 -13.59 -1.34
N LEU A 15 3.64 -13.16 -1.97
CA LEU A 15 4.92 -12.96 -1.29
C LEU A 15 4.81 -11.88 -0.22
N PHE A 16 4.10 -10.79 -0.49
CA PHE A 16 3.91 -9.70 0.46
C PHE A 16 3.09 -10.12 1.69
N ILE A 17 1.93 -10.75 1.49
CA ILE A 17 1.10 -11.25 2.60
C ILE A 17 1.89 -12.28 3.43
N ALA A 18 2.66 -13.14 2.78
CA ALA A 18 3.53 -14.09 3.47
C ALA A 18 4.62 -13.38 4.29
N ALA A 19 5.25 -12.33 3.75
CA ALA A 19 6.24 -11.52 4.47
C ALA A 19 5.65 -10.78 5.67
N LEU A 20 4.40 -10.28 5.57
CA LEU A 20 3.71 -9.65 6.72
C LEU A 20 3.44 -10.62 7.86
N ARG A 21 3.19 -11.90 7.52
CA ARG A 21 2.91 -12.95 8.50
C ARG A 21 4.19 -13.55 9.10
N GLU A 22 5.33 -13.38 8.44
CA GLU A 22 6.61 -13.94 8.87
C GLU A 22 7.16 -13.21 10.10
N LYS A 23 7.43 -13.99 11.16
CA LYS A 23 7.93 -13.46 12.44
C LYS A 23 9.45 -13.48 12.50
N ASN A 24 10.11 -14.42 11.82
CA ASN A 24 11.56 -14.48 11.75
C ASN A 24 12.11 -13.33 10.88
N PRO A 25 12.91 -12.41 11.46
CA PRO A 25 13.42 -11.25 10.73
C PRO A 25 14.29 -11.60 9.51
N GLU A 26 15.16 -12.61 9.61
CA GLU A 26 16.05 -12.97 8.50
C GLU A 26 15.28 -13.54 7.32
N VAL A 27 14.28 -14.38 7.58
CA VAL A 27 13.40 -14.93 6.54
C VAL A 27 12.55 -13.82 5.92
N ARG A 28 11.93 -12.98 6.76
CA ARG A 28 11.13 -11.83 6.31
C ARG A 28 11.95 -10.90 5.44
N GLN A 29 13.17 -10.54 5.85
CA GLN A 29 14.07 -9.69 5.07
C GLN A 29 14.41 -10.28 3.71
N LYS A 30 14.64 -11.60 3.60
CA LYS A 30 14.86 -12.26 2.30
C LYS A 30 13.64 -12.15 1.39
N MET A 31 12.44 -12.36 1.94
CA MET A 31 11.18 -12.23 1.19
C MET A 31 10.93 -10.79 0.73
N VAL A 32 11.18 -9.80 1.59
CA VAL A 32 11.05 -8.38 1.26
C VAL A 32 12.08 -7.99 0.19
N LYS A 33 13.34 -8.42 0.31
CA LYS A 33 14.38 -8.21 -0.72
C LYS A 33 13.96 -8.80 -2.08
N GLN A 34 13.37 -10.00 -2.08
CA GLN A 34 12.83 -10.60 -3.30
C GLN A 34 11.67 -9.78 -3.88
N LEU A 35 10.75 -9.30 -3.03
CA LEU A 35 9.60 -8.51 -3.45
C LEU A 35 10.03 -7.21 -4.14
N ILE A 36 11.04 -6.53 -3.60
CA ILE A 36 11.52 -5.23 -4.10
C ILE A 36 12.66 -5.34 -5.11
N HIS A 37 13.05 -6.55 -5.51
CA HIS A 37 14.19 -6.77 -6.39
C HIS A 37 14.11 -5.93 -7.67
N GLY A 38 15.24 -5.35 -8.09
CA GLY A 38 15.35 -4.49 -9.28
C GLY A 38 15.02 -3.01 -9.06
N HIS A 39 14.62 -2.60 -7.85
CA HIS A 39 14.29 -1.20 -7.57
C HIS A 39 15.40 -0.51 -6.76
N ARG A 40 15.68 0.75 -7.12
CA ARG A 40 16.65 1.60 -6.41
C ARG A 40 16.06 2.34 -5.21
N SER A 41 14.74 2.50 -5.19
CA SER A 41 13.99 3.18 -4.13
C SER A 41 12.65 2.50 -3.95
N ILE A 42 12.06 2.65 -2.76
CA ILE A 42 10.75 2.12 -2.41
C ILE A 42 9.97 3.17 -1.64
N CYS A 43 8.67 3.26 -1.88
CA CYS A 43 7.77 4.18 -1.20
C CYS A 43 6.41 3.51 -1.00
N ASP A 44 5.61 4.03 -0.06
CA ASP A 44 4.28 3.48 0.25
C ASP A 44 4.33 1.97 0.56
N LEU A 45 3.76 1.10 -0.28
CA LEU A 45 3.88 -0.34 -0.14
C LEU A 45 5.10 -0.89 -0.92
N PRO A 46 5.91 -1.77 -0.33
CA PRO A 46 5.67 -2.46 0.95
C PRO A 46 6.36 -1.81 2.15
N VAL A 47 7.13 -0.72 1.94
CA VAL A 47 8.09 -0.21 2.93
C VAL A 47 7.44 0.17 4.25
N VAL A 48 6.21 0.69 4.24
CA VAL A 48 5.48 1.10 5.45
C VAL A 48 5.39 0.00 6.51
N TYR A 49 5.42 -1.28 6.12
CA TYR A 49 5.36 -2.40 7.07
C TYR A 49 6.73 -2.91 7.50
N PHE A 50 7.76 -2.62 6.72
CA PHE A 50 9.09 -3.22 6.85
C PHE A 50 10.19 -2.19 7.04
N THR A 51 9.87 -0.96 7.45
CA THR A 51 10.85 0.11 7.63
C THR A 51 12.07 -0.32 8.46
N PRO A 52 11.93 -0.99 9.63
CA PRO A 52 13.09 -1.47 10.39
C PRO A 52 13.91 -2.53 9.63
N ASP A 53 13.24 -3.52 9.03
CA ASP A 53 13.88 -4.55 8.20
C ASP A 53 14.66 -3.93 7.03
N MET A 54 14.15 -2.85 6.45
CA MET A 54 14.79 -2.13 5.35
C MET A 54 16.02 -1.34 5.81
N MET A 55 15.97 -0.73 6.99
CA MET A 55 17.13 -0.05 7.58
C MET A 55 18.28 -1.03 7.85
N ASP A 56 17.95 -2.25 8.31
CA ASP A 56 18.91 -3.32 8.59
C ASP A 56 19.46 -3.96 7.31
N ALA A 57 18.57 -4.24 6.35
CA ALA A 57 18.93 -4.87 5.09
C ALA A 57 19.78 -3.98 4.18
N TYR A 58 19.65 -2.65 4.30
CA TYR A 58 20.30 -1.64 3.45
C TYR A 58 20.89 -0.51 4.32
N PRO A 59 22.07 -0.73 4.92
CA PRO A 59 22.69 0.21 5.86
C PRO A 59 23.04 1.58 5.26
N ASP A 60 23.21 1.65 3.94
CA ASP A 60 23.60 2.88 3.24
C ASP A 60 22.41 3.62 2.60
N ALA A 61 21.20 3.05 2.65
CA ALA A 61 20.03 3.66 2.04
C ALA A 61 19.64 4.97 2.77
N LYS A 62 19.41 6.05 2.02
CA LYS A 62 18.88 7.28 2.63
C LYS A 62 17.40 7.11 2.96
N ILE A 63 16.98 7.68 4.09
CA ILE A 63 15.60 7.55 4.59
C ILE A 63 14.92 8.91 4.47
N VAL A 64 13.82 8.95 3.71
CA VAL A 64 12.98 10.13 3.57
C VAL A 64 11.63 9.81 4.21
N LEU A 65 11.31 10.51 5.29
CA LEU A 65 10.03 10.42 5.96
C LEU A 65 9.13 11.54 5.45
N ASN A 66 8.29 11.21 4.47
CA ASN A 66 7.34 12.16 3.90
C ASN A 66 6.14 12.33 4.84
N GLN A 67 5.81 13.58 5.18
CA GLN A 67 4.81 13.95 6.17
C GLN A 67 3.89 15.05 5.65
N ARG A 68 2.67 15.09 6.19
CA ARG A 68 1.82 16.29 6.17
C ARG A 68 1.95 17.02 7.50
N PRO A 69 1.89 18.36 7.52
CA PRO A 69 1.91 19.14 8.76
C PRO A 69 0.79 18.76 9.73
N ASP A 70 -0.40 18.47 9.21
CA ASP A 70 -1.59 18.16 9.99
C ASP A 70 -1.97 16.67 9.85
N PRO A 71 -1.86 15.88 10.94
CA PRO A 71 -2.26 14.48 10.98
C PRO A 71 -3.74 14.23 10.64
N GLU A 72 -4.65 15.14 10.99
CA GLU A 72 -6.09 14.99 10.71
C GLU A 72 -6.38 15.20 9.22
N VAL A 73 -5.69 16.15 8.60
CA VAL A 73 -5.74 16.36 7.15
C VAL A 73 -5.20 15.14 6.41
N TRP A 74 -4.15 14.50 6.93
CA TRP A 74 -3.68 13.22 6.40
C TRP A 74 -4.73 12.12 6.58
N ALA A 75 -5.27 11.94 7.79
CA ALA A 75 -6.21 10.88 8.13
C ALA A 75 -7.45 10.93 7.25
N LYS A 76 -8.11 12.09 7.17
CA LYS A 76 -9.27 12.31 6.31
C LYS A 76 -8.96 12.01 4.85
N SER A 77 -7.81 12.47 4.35
CA SER A 77 -7.41 12.24 2.96
C SER A 77 -7.14 10.76 2.66
N ALA A 78 -6.53 10.04 3.61
CA ALA A 78 -6.26 8.62 3.49
C ALA A 78 -7.57 7.82 3.52
N GLU A 79 -8.44 8.09 4.49
CA GLU A 79 -9.76 7.47 4.59
C GLU A 79 -10.58 7.70 3.32
N GLU A 80 -10.75 8.94 2.85
CA GLU A 80 -11.52 9.27 1.65
C GLU A 80 -11.01 8.57 0.39
N SER A 81 -9.71 8.29 0.32
CA SER A 81 -9.06 7.65 -0.83
C SER A 81 -9.13 6.12 -0.77
N PHE A 82 -9.03 5.55 0.44
CA PHE A 82 -8.80 4.13 0.62
C PHE A 82 -9.95 3.34 1.25
N TRP A 83 -10.90 3.97 1.94
CA TRP A 83 -11.95 3.29 2.71
C TRP A 83 -12.64 2.17 1.92
N PHE A 84 -12.88 2.39 0.63
CA PHE A 84 -13.55 1.43 -0.25
C PHE A 84 -12.79 0.10 -0.29
N PHE A 85 -11.47 0.14 -0.43
CA PHE A 85 -10.62 -1.06 -0.54
C PHE A 85 -10.53 -1.84 0.78
N PHE A 86 -10.92 -1.24 1.90
CA PHE A 86 -11.04 -1.90 3.20
C PHE A 86 -12.47 -2.37 3.51
N SER A 87 -13.44 -2.03 2.65
CA SER A 87 -14.85 -2.34 2.89
C SER A 87 -15.24 -3.74 2.39
N PRO A 88 -16.29 -4.36 2.96
CA PRO A 88 -16.88 -5.58 2.43
C PRO A 88 -17.36 -5.45 0.97
N TRP A 89 -17.69 -4.24 0.52
CA TRP A 89 -18.07 -3.99 -0.87
C TRP A 89 -16.94 -4.30 -1.85
N PHE A 90 -15.70 -3.92 -1.51
CA PHE A 90 -14.56 -4.25 -2.35
C PHE A 90 -14.32 -5.76 -2.43
N TYR A 91 -14.48 -6.48 -1.31
CA TYR A 91 -14.43 -7.94 -1.31
C TYR A 91 -15.45 -8.55 -2.28
N TRP A 92 -16.71 -8.08 -2.24
CA TRP A 92 -17.77 -8.61 -3.10
C TRP A 92 -17.57 -8.31 -4.58
N VAL A 93 -17.23 -7.07 -4.96
CA VAL A 93 -16.99 -6.74 -6.37
C VAL A 93 -15.69 -7.36 -6.89
N GLY A 94 -14.70 -7.55 -6.02
CA GLY A 94 -13.43 -8.20 -6.34
C GLY A 94 -13.46 -9.73 -6.27
N LEU A 95 -14.57 -10.35 -5.86
CA LEU A 95 -14.60 -11.77 -5.51
C LEU A 95 -14.18 -12.69 -6.67
N LEU A 96 -14.42 -12.31 -7.92
CA LEU A 96 -14.07 -13.14 -9.08
C LEU A 96 -12.61 -12.96 -9.53
N TRP A 97 -11.87 -11.99 -8.99
CA TRP A 97 -10.49 -11.68 -9.37
C TRP A 97 -9.50 -12.00 -8.25
N SER A 98 -8.50 -12.83 -8.54
CA SER A 98 -7.53 -13.28 -7.52
C SER A 98 -6.73 -12.14 -6.92
N SER A 99 -6.27 -11.17 -7.73
CA SER A 99 -5.58 -9.96 -7.28
C SER A 99 -6.42 -9.17 -6.28
N ASP A 100 -7.71 -9.02 -6.52
CA ASP A 100 -8.60 -8.16 -5.74
C ASP A 100 -8.93 -8.81 -4.40
N ARG A 101 -9.22 -10.12 -4.38
CA ARG A 101 -9.37 -10.90 -3.15
C ARG A 101 -8.11 -10.82 -2.28
N MET A 102 -6.95 -10.90 -2.91
CA MET A 102 -5.68 -10.83 -2.24
C MET A 102 -5.34 -9.43 -1.73
N TRP A 103 -5.70 -8.38 -2.46
CA TRP A 103 -5.58 -7.01 -1.97
C TRP A 103 -6.51 -6.80 -0.76
N TYR A 104 -7.75 -7.26 -0.81
CA TYR A 104 -8.62 -7.23 0.37
C TYR A 104 -7.99 -7.97 1.57
N THR A 105 -7.38 -9.14 1.32
CA THR A 105 -6.64 -9.89 2.36
C THR A 105 -5.49 -9.07 2.95
N LEU A 106 -4.68 -8.43 2.11
CA LEU A 106 -3.59 -7.54 2.54
C LEU A 106 -4.10 -6.38 3.41
N ASN A 107 -5.23 -5.78 3.03
CA ASN A 107 -5.86 -4.71 3.79
C ASN A 107 -6.35 -5.20 5.17
N MET A 108 -6.91 -6.41 5.25
CA MET A 108 -7.30 -7.00 6.53
C MET A 108 -6.09 -7.34 7.42
N GLU A 109 -4.98 -7.82 6.84
CA GLU A 109 -3.72 -7.99 7.58
C GLU A 109 -3.18 -6.64 8.11
N SER A 110 -3.40 -5.55 7.39
CA SER A 110 -3.00 -4.21 7.83
C SER A 110 -3.80 -3.75 9.06
N ILE A 111 -5.12 -3.97 9.07
CA ILE A 111 -5.97 -3.69 10.24
C ILE A 111 -5.53 -4.54 11.44
N LYS A 112 -5.29 -5.83 11.21
CA LYS A 112 -4.83 -6.77 12.24
C LYS A 112 -3.50 -6.33 12.83
N LEU A 113 -2.53 -5.99 11.98
CA LEU A 113 -1.23 -5.49 12.41
C LEU A 113 -1.35 -4.17 13.18
N GLY A 114 -2.22 -3.26 12.71
CA GLY A 114 -2.56 -2.03 13.41
C GLY A 114 -2.99 -2.29 14.86
N LYS A 115 -3.92 -3.24 15.03
CA LYS A 115 -4.42 -3.64 16.35
C LYS A 115 -3.34 -4.29 17.21
N GLU A 116 -2.57 -5.22 16.66
CA GLU A 116 -1.52 -5.96 17.39
C GLU A 116 -0.35 -5.07 17.81
N LYS A 117 0.09 -4.17 16.93
CA LYS A 117 1.31 -3.37 17.12
C LYS A 117 1.03 -2.02 17.78
N TYR A 118 -0.05 -1.36 17.39
CA TYR A 118 -0.36 0.00 17.82
C TYR A 118 -1.61 0.10 18.68
N GLY A 119 -2.32 -1.01 18.92
CA GLY A 119 -3.52 -1.05 19.76
C GLY A 119 -4.78 -0.49 19.10
N SER A 120 -4.74 -0.13 17.80
CA SER A 120 -5.88 0.43 17.08
C SER A 120 -6.10 -0.27 15.74
N ALA A 121 -7.35 -0.64 15.48
CA ALA A 121 -7.79 -1.14 14.18
C ALA A 121 -8.06 0.00 13.17
N GLU A 122 -8.10 1.24 13.64
CA GLU A 122 -8.33 2.43 12.84
C GLU A 122 -7.01 2.95 12.25
N ILE A 123 -6.65 2.37 11.11
CA ILE A 123 -5.36 2.61 10.45
C ILE A 123 -5.25 3.98 9.76
N PHE A 124 -6.37 4.67 9.53
CA PHE A 124 -6.44 6.00 8.93
C PHE A 124 -6.83 7.05 9.97
N SER A 125 -6.06 7.14 11.04
CA SER A 125 -6.26 8.11 12.13
C SER A 125 -5.02 8.96 12.36
N ALA A 126 -5.20 10.15 12.92
CA ALA A 126 -4.10 11.00 13.37
C ALA A 126 -3.20 10.29 14.40
N GLU A 127 -3.79 9.45 15.25
CA GLU A 127 -3.06 8.64 16.22
C GLU A 127 -2.13 7.63 15.53
N MET A 128 -2.64 6.86 14.57
CA MET A 128 -1.83 5.90 13.81
C MET A 128 -0.71 6.60 13.04
N TYR A 129 -1.00 7.75 12.43
CA TYR A 129 -0.03 8.57 11.72
C TYR A 129 1.14 9.00 12.63
N ASN A 130 0.83 9.53 13.81
CA ASN A 130 1.84 9.95 14.77
C ASN A 130 2.67 8.76 15.27
N LYS A 131 2.02 7.67 15.68
CA LYS A 131 2.69 6.45 16.13
C LYS A 131 3.66 5.89 15.10
N TYR A 132 3.25 5.84 13.84
CA TYR A 132 4.11 5.37 12.75
C TYR A 132 5.33 6.30 12.55
N ASN A 133 5.12 7.61 12.50
CA ASN A 133 6.21 8.58 12.32
C ASN A 133 7.23 8.53 13.48
N GLU A 134 6.74 8.48 14.72
CA GLU A 134 7.56 8.34 15.92
C GLU A 134 8.39 7.05 15.88
N GLU A 135 7.79 5.94 15.46
CA GLU A 135 8.50 4.67 15.31
C GLU A 135 9.62 4.76 14.28
N VAL A 136 9.35 5.33 13.09
CA VAL A 136 10.38 5.47 12.05
C VAL A 136 11.57 6.28 12.56
N LEU A 137 11.32 7.40 13.23
CA LEU A 137 12.38 8.24 13.81
C LEU A 137 13.12 7.52 14.95
N ALA A 138 12.42 6.78 15.80
CA ALA A 138 13.03 6.00 16.88
C ALA A 138 13.91 4.86 16.34
N GLU A 139 13.43 4.11 15.35
CA GLU A 139 14.18 3.02 14.72
C GLU A 139 15.39 3.51 13.93
N ALA A 140 15.29 4.67 13.29
CA ALA A 140 16.41 5.35 12.66
C ALA A 140 17.46 5.79 13.71
N LYS A 141 17.02 6.41 14.81
CA LYS A 141 17.89 6.85 15.90
C LYS A 141 18.65 5.68 16.52
N LYS A 142 17.99 4.54 16.77
CA LYS A 142 18.62 3.31 17.28
C LYS A 142 19.76 2.83 16.39
N ARG A 143 19.67 3.09 15.08
CA ARG A 143 20.66 2.70 14.06
C ARG A 143 21.61 3.82 13.66
N ASN A 144 21.58 4.95 14.37
CA ASN A 144 22.33 6.16 14.04
C ASN A 144 22.14 6.60 12.58
N ARG A 145 20.89 6.57 12.10
CA ARG A 145 20.53 6.90 10.72
C ARG A 145 19.94 8.30 10.64
N GLU A 146 20.45 9.07 9.67
CA GLU A 146 19.87 10.34 9.29
C GLU A 146 18.55 10.12 8.54
N VAL A 147 17.54 10.90 8.90
CA VAL A 147 16.22 10.88 8.27
C VAL A 147 15.89 12.29 7.81
N LEU A 148 15.61 12.44 6.52
CA LEU A 148 15.01 13.67 6.01
C LEU A 148 13.51 13.63 6.31
N GLN A 149 13.08 14.44 7.27
CA GLN A 149 11.67 14.79 7.41
C GLN A 149 11.31 15.75 6.29
N PHE A 150 10.39 15.34 5.42
CA PHE A 150 10.12 15.99 4.15
C PHE A 150 8.63 16.23 3.99
N LYS A 151 8.26 17.35 3.38
CA LYS A 151 6.89 17.64 2.95
C LYS A 151 6.90 17.90 1.45
N ALA A 152 5.84 17.52 0.74
CA ALA A 152 5.79 17.69 -0.71
C ALA A 152 5.95 19.17 -1.13
N GLU A 153 5.53 20.10 -0.27
CA GLU A 153 5.67 21.54 -0.44
C GLU A 153 7.12 22.02 -0.37
N ASP A 154 8.04 21.24 0.23
CA ASP A 154 9.46 21.56 0.32
C ASP A 154 10.17 21.45 -1.05
N GLY A 155 9.57 20.74 -2.01
CA GLY A 155 10.06 20.66 -3.39
C GLY A 155 11.37 19.89 -3.56
N TRP A 156 12.10 20.18 -4.64
CA TRP A 156 13.31 19.44 -5.02
C TRP A 156 14.51 19.71 -4.13
N GLU A 157 14.70 20.95 -3.69
CA GLU A 157 15.97 21.41 -3.13
C GLU A 157 16.44 20.61 -1.89
N PRO A 158 15.64 20.46 -0.82
CA PRO A 158 16.09 19.70 0.35
C PRO A 158 16.25 18.20 0.05
N LEU A 159 15.42 17.64 -0.83
CA LEU A 159 15.52 16.24 -1.24
C LEU A 159 16.81 15.98 -2.03
N CYS A 160 17.11 16.80 -3.04
CA CYS A 160 18.30 16.69 -3.87
C CYS A 160 19.58 16.91 -3.05
N LYS A 161 19.59 17.91 -2.15
CA LYS A 161 20.69 18.12 -1.20
C LYS A 161 20.92 16.90 -0.32
N PHE A 162 19.85 16.35 0.26
CA PHE A 162 19.94 15.15 1.08
C PHE A 162 20.45 13.96 0.28
N LEU A 163 20.04 13.78 -0.98
CA LEU A 163 20.49 12.69 -1.84
C LEU A 163 21.86 12.91 -2.50
N GLY A 164 22.44 14.10 -2.39
CA GLY A 164 23.68 14.47 -3.09
C GLY A 164 23.51 14.48 -4.61
N LYS A 165 22.41 15.06 -5.09
CA LYS A 165 22.03 15.15 -6.51
C LYS A 165 21.73 16.59 -6.90
N ASP A 166 21.81 16.87 -8.19
CA ASP A 166 21.43 18.17 -8.75
C ASP A 166 19.90 18.35 -8.72
N VAL A 167 19.47 19.60 -8.58
CA VAL A 167 18.05 19.97 -8.66
C VAL A 167 17.60 19.92 -10.13
N PRO A 168 16.56 19.13 -10.48
CA PRO A 168 16.00 19.12 -11.82
C PRO A 168 15.38 20.46 -12.21
N SER A 169 15.34 20.76 -13.51
CA SER A 169 14.65 21.96 -14.03
C SER A 169 13.12 21.83 -14.04
N GLU A 170 12.60 20.61 -13.95
CA GLU A 170 11.17 20.33 -13.94
C GLU A 170 10.53 20.66 -12.57
N PRO A 171 9.26 21.10 -12.53
CA PRO A 171 8.58 21.33 -11.27
C PRO A 171 8.48 20.05 -10.44
N PHE A 172 8.46 20.19 -9.11
CA PHE A 172 8.25 19.05 -8.23
C PHE A 172 6.90 18.37 -8.55
N PRO A 173 6.86 17.04 -8.71
CA PRO A 173 5.69 16.36 -9.24
C PRO A 173 4.50 16.46 -8.28
N ARG A 174 3.34 16.82 -8.82
CA ARG A 174 2.04 16.79 -8.13
C ARG A 174 1.13 15.77 -8.79
N LEU A 175 1.08 14.57 -8.20
CA LEU A 175 0.33 13.42 -8.71
C LEU A 175 -0.55 12.84 -7.60
N ASN A 176 -1.31 11.78 -7.93
CA ASN A 176 -2.15 11.04 -6.97
C ASN A 176 -3.18 11.90 -6.23
N GLU A 177 -3.77 12.86 -6.94
CA GLU A 177 -4.86 13.66 -6.40
C GLU A 177 -6.10 12.79 -6.09
N LYS A 178 -6.95 13.26 -5.18
CA LYS A 178 -8.18 12.57 -4.76
C LYS A 178 -9.03 12.07 -5.94
N LYS A 179 -9.10 12.84 -7.03
CA LYS A 179 -9.83 12.46 -8.26
C LYS A 179 -9.31 11.18 -8.88
N THR A 180 -8.00 10.94 -8.86
CA THR A 180 -7.39 9.71 -9.36
C THR A 180 -7.91 8.49 -8.61
N PHE A 181 -7.97 8.54 -7.27
CA PHE A 181 -8.48 7.43 -6.46
C PHE A 181 -9.98 7.19 -6.66
N GLN A 182 -10.77 8.24 -6.90
CA GLN A 182 -12.18 8.07 -7.26
C GLN A 182 -12.34 7.34 -8.60
N ILE A 183 -11.54 7.69 -9.61
CA ILE A 183 -11.54 6.98 -10.90
C ILE A 183 -11.15 5.51 -10.71
N VAL A 184 -10.07 5.24 -9.96
CA VAL A 184 -9.63 3.86 -9.68
C VAL A 184 -10.75 3.06 -9.00
N LYS A 185 -11.41 3.61 -7.98
CA LYS A 185 -12.56 2.98 -7.32
C LYS A 185 -13.65 2.60 -8.34
N TYR A 186 -14.04 3.52 -9.23
CA TYR A 186 -15.08 3.24 -10.24
C TYR A 186 -14.67 2.15 -11.23
N VAL A 187 -13.39 2.09 -11.62
CA VAL A 187 -12.86 1.02 -12.47
C VAL A 187 -13.03 -0.35 -11.80
N PHE A 188 -12.70 -0.47 -10.51
CA PHE A 188 -12.88 -1.73 -9.77
C PHE A 188 -14.35 -2.12 -9.62
N ILE A 189 -15.23 -1.16 -9.34
CA ILE A 189 -16.68 -1.41 -9.27
C ILE A 189 -17.21 -1.89 -10.62
N ALA A 190 -16.92 -1.17 -11.71
CA ALA A 190 -17.37 -1.52 -13.05
C ALA A 190 -16.86 -2.90 -13.47
N LYS A 191 -15.56 -3.17 -13.27
CA LYS A 191 -14.95 -4.48 -13.54
C LYS A 191 -15.68 -5.60 -12.78
N GLY A 192 -15.93 -5.41 -11.48
CA GLY A 192 -16.60 -6.40 -10.65
C GLY A 192 -18.05 -6.66 -11.08
N VAL A 193 -18.83 -5.59 -11.30
CA VAL A 193 -20.22 -5.69 -11.77
C VAL A 193 -20.30 -6.42 -13.11
N LEU A 194 -19.47 -6.04 -14.09
CA LEU A 194 -19.43 -6.71 -15.39
C LEU A 194 -19.08 -8.20 -15.26
N SER A 195 -18.16 -8.55 -14.35
CA SER A 195 -17.79 -9.95 -14.09
C SER A 195 -18.95 -10.76 -13.53
N TRP A 196 -19.72 -10.19 -12.61
CA TRP A 196 -20.90 -10.82 -12.03
C TRP A 196 -22.06 -10.95 -13.02
N VAL A 197 -22.28 -9.94 -13.86
CA VAL A 197 -23.27 -10.00 -14.96
C VAL A 197 -22.90 -11.10 -15.94
N ALA A 198 -21.63 -11.20 -16.34
CA ALA A 198 -21.17 -12.25 -17.23
C ALA A 198 -21.36 -13.65 -16.62
N LEU A 199 -20.96 -13.85 -15.36
CA LEU A 199 -21.15 -15.13 -14.67
C LEU A 199 -22.63 -15.51 -14.57
N SER A 200 -23.49 -14.55 -14.19
CA SER A 200 -24.94 -14.76 -14.08
C SER A 200 -25.59 -15.08 -15.43
N GLY A 201 -25.15 -14.43 -16.50
CA GLY A 201 -25.64 -14.70 -17.85
C GLY A 201 -25.28 -16.10 -18.32
N VAL A 202 -24.04 -16.54 -18.07
CA VAL A 202 -23.58 -17.90 -18.40
C VAL A 202 -24.34 -18.95 -17.60
N THR A 203 -24.49 -18.77 -16.29
CA THR A 203 -25.21 -19.74 -15.45
C THR A 203 -26.69 -19.83 -15.83
N TRP A 204 -27.34 -18.69 -16.10
CA TRP A 204 -28.72 -18.66 -16.58
C TRP A 204 -28.88 -19.36 -17.93
N GLY A 205 -27.98 -19.11 -18.89
CA GLY A 205 -27.99 -19.75 -20.20
C GLY A 205 -27.83 -21.28 -20.10
N LEU A 206 -26.88 -21.76 -19.29
CA LEU A 206 -26.67 -23.19 -19.04
C LEU A 206 -27.89 -23.84 -18.39
N TRP A 207 -28.49 -23.19 -17.38
CA TRP A 207 -29.72 -23.65 -16.76
C TRP A 207 -30.87 -23.74 -17.77
N ARG A 208 -31.01 -22.73 -18.63
CA ARG A 208 -32.07 -22.70 -19.65
C ARG A 208 -31.92 -23.84 -20.66
N VAL A 209 -30.71 -24.12 -21.12
CA VAL A 209 -30.43 -25.26 -22.02
C VAL A 209 -30.72 -26.58 -21.32
N ALA A 210 -30.25 -26.76 -20.08
CA ALA A 210 -30.50 -27.99 -19.31
C ALA A 210 -32.00 -28.24 -19.10
N SER A 211 -32.79 -27.17 -18.88
CA SER A 211 -34.24 -27.28 -18.70
C SER A 211 -35.02 -27.73 -19.93
N TRP A 212 -34.42 -27.74 -21.12
CA TRP A 212 -35.03 -28.28 -22.33
C TRP A 212 -34.84 -29.79 -22.50
N TYR A 213 -33.90 -30.38 -21.76
CA TYR A 213 -33.57 -31.81 -21.84
C TYR A 213 -34.02 -32.60 -20.59
N MET A 214 -34.72 -31.95 -19.66
CA MET A 214 -35.38 -32.56 -18.50
C MET A 214 -36.89 -32.54 -18.72
#